data_AF-A0A3M1GTH1-F1
#
_entry.id   AF-A0A3M1GTH1-F1
#
_cell.length_a   1.000
_cell.length_b   1.000
_cell.length_c   1.000
_cell.angle_alpha   90.00
_cell.angle_beta   90.00
_cell.angle_gamma   90.00
#
_symmetry.space_group_name_H-M   'P 1'
#
loop_
_entity.id
_entity.type
_entity.pdbx_description
1 polymer ?
#
loop_
_entity_poly.entity_id
_entity_poly.type
_entity_poly.pdbx_seq_one_letter_code
_entity_poly.pdbx_strand_id
1 'polypeptide(L)'
;MIISNSHRFVFVHLHKTAGTAVTDAFVPTLAWNDIFLGSETVGNELEPYFRRRFGLHKHAAAWAIRRVIGDTLWRDYFIFSVVRNPYARAVSTYT
;
A
#
# COMPACT_ATOMS: atom_id res chain seq x y z
N MET A 1 -0.24 2.40 0.40
CA MET A 1 -0.34 0.99 -0.05
C MET A 1 -1.73 0.73 -0.59
N ILE A 2 -1.91 -0.34 -1.38
CA ILE A 2 -3.22 -0.75 -1.92
C ILE A 2 -3.42 -2.25 -1.66
N ILE A 3 -4.64 -2.63 -1.26
CA ILE A 3 -5.17 -3.98 -1.26
C ILE A 3 -6.40 -3.93 -2.19
N SER A 4 -6.25 -4.42 -3.42
CA SER A 4 -7.34 -4.48 -4.38
C SER A 4 -7.90 -5.90 -4.42
N ASN A 5 -9.11 -6.05 -3.89
CA ASN A 5 -9.91 -7.26 -3.99
C ASN A 5 -10.53 -7.41 -5.38
N SER A 6 -10.88 -6.29 -6.03
CA SER A 6 -11.47 -6.29 -7.38
C SER A 6 -10.51 -6.82 -8.45
N HIS A 7 -9.23 -6.43 -8.39
CA HIS A 7 -8.19 -6.84 -9.34
C HIS A 7 -7.24 -7.90 -8.76
N ARG A 8 -7.48 -8.36 -7.52
CA ARG A 8 -6.71 -9.39 -6.82
C ARG A 8 -5.21 -9.07 -6.75
N PHE A 9 -4.86 -7.87 -6.28
CA PHE A 9 -3.46 -7.50 -6.06
C PHE A 9 -3.22 -6.77 -4.73
N VAL A 10 -1.97 -6.81 -4.29
CA VAL A 10 -1.46 -6.02 -3.17
C VAL A 10 -0.25 -5.21 -3.62
N PHE A 11 -0.34 -3.89 -3.48
CA PHE A 11 0.79 -2.99 -3.67
C PHE A 11 1.40 -2.59 -2.32
N VAL A 12 2.58 -3.13 -2.03
CA VAL A 12 3.34 -2.79 -0.81
C VAL A 12 4.11 -1.50 -1.05
N HIS A 13 3.64 -0.39 -0.46
CA HIS A 13 4.18 0.94 -0.73
C HIS A 13 5.37 1.23 0.21
N LEU A 14 6.59 1.10 -0.32
CA LEU A 14 7.83 1.43 0.40
C LEU A 14 8.16 2.92 0.38
N HIS A 15 8.84 3.41 1.42
CA HIS A 15 9.24 4.82 1.51
C HIS A 15 10.12 5.27 0.33
N LYS A 16 9.75 6.40 -0.29
CA LYS A 16 10.57 7.14 -1.26
C LYS A 16 10.97 6.32 -2.51
N THR A 17 10.06 5.47 -2.95
CA THR A 17 10.19 4.59 -4.13
C THR A 17 9.19 4.91 -5.25
N ALA A 18 8.70 6.16 -5.30
CA ALA A 18 7.62 6.58 -6.21
C ALA A 18 6.28 5.83 -6.00
N GLY A 19 6.04 5.31 -4.79
CA GLY A 19 4.79 4.62 -4.48
C GLY A 19 3.53 5.49 -4.51
N THR A 20 3.67 6.82 -4.34
CA THR A 20 2.55 7.76 -4.51
C THR A 20 2.07 7.75 -5.97
N ALA A 21 2.98 7.83 -6.94
CA ALA A 21 2.64 7.78 -8.36
C ALA A 21 1.94 6.48 -8.75
N VAL A 22 2.38 5.34 -8.21
CA VAL A 22 1.67 4.05 -8.38
C VAL A 22 0.27 4.13 -7.79
N THR A 23 0.13 4.69 -6.58
CA THR A 23 -1.17 4.82 -5.92
C THR A 23 -2.13 5.66 -6.76
N ASP A 24 -1.70 6.82 -7.22
CA ASP A 24 -2.52 7.75 -7.99
C ASP A 24 -2.95 7.16 -9.35
N ALA A 25 -2.09 6.34 -9.96
CA ALA A 25 -2.43 5.63 -11.20
C ALA A 25 -3.53 4.57 -11.00
N PHE A 26 -3.55 3.88 -9.85
CA PHE A 26 -4.50 2.81 -9.58
C PHE A 26 -5.77 3.26 -8.88
N VAL A 27 -5.75 4.33 -8.07
CA VAL A 27 -6.91 4.82 -7.32
C VAL A 27 -8.18 4.99 -8.17
N PRO A 28 -8.13 5.55 -9.41
CA PRO A 28 -9.31 5.67 -10.27
C PRO A 28 -9.94 4.34 -10.70
N THR A 29 -9.20 3.24 -10.61
CA THR A 29 -9.66 1.89 -11.00
C THR A 29 -10.22 1.09 -9.82
N LEU A 30 -10.11 1.59 -8.59
CA LEU A 30 -10.48 0.85 -7.39
C LEU A 30 -11.99 0.78 -7.21
N ALA A 31 -12.46 -0.36 -6.71
CA ALA A 31 -13.86 -0.60 -6.37
C ALA A 31 -14.14 -0.33 -4.88
N TRP A 32 -15.42 -0.33 -4.51
CA TRP A 32 -15.88 -0.07 -3.13
C TRP A 32 -15.28 -1.00 -2.06
N ASN A 33 -14.85 -2.21 -2.45
CA ASN A 33 -14.26 -3.20 -1.55
C ASN A 33 -12.72 -3.18 -1.53
N ASP A 34 -12.10 -2.26 -2.28
CA ASP A 34 -10.66 -2.09 -2.30
C ASP A 34 -10.22 -1.10 -1.21
N ILE A 35 -9.03 -1.32 -0.68
CA ILE A 35 -8.48 -0.50 0.41
C ILE A 35 -7.20 0.16 -0.09
N PHE A 36 -7.13 1.48 0.00
CA PHE A 36 -5.90 2.22 -0.24
C PHE A 36 -5.65 3.18 0.92
N LEU A 37 -4.39 3.24 1.38
CA LEU A 37 -3.98 4.10 2.49
C LEU A 37 -2.80 4.99 2.06
N GLY A 38 -2.87 6.28 2.38
CA GLY A 38 -1.80 7.26 2.14
C GLY A 38 -1.86 8.07 0.83
N SER A 39 -3.06 8.36 0.32
CA SER A 39 -3.30 9.31 -0.78
C SER A 39 -4.09 10.53 -0.24
N GLU A 40 -3.97 11.69 -0.92
CA GLU A 40 -4.18 13.04 -0.36
C GLU A 40 -5.49 13.25 0.41
N THR A 41 -6.59 12.65 -0.04
CA THR A 41 -7.92 12.83 0.58
C THR A 41 -8.36 11.59 1.35
N VAL A 42 -9.06 10.67 0.69
CA VAL A 42 -9.76 9.56 1.35
C VAL A 42 -8.81 8.59 2.04
N GLY A 43 -7.67 8.31 1.41
CA GLY A 43 -6.69 7.36 1.96
C GLY A 43 -6.04 7.86 3.25
N ASN A 44 -5.93 9.17 3.45
CA ASN A 44 -5.40 9.77 4.67
C ASN A 44 -6.42 9.79 5.81
N GLU A 45 -7.70 9.95 5.51
CA GLU A 45 -8.79 9.91 6.51
C GLU A 45 -9.02 8.50 7.05
N LEU A 46 -8.90 7.48 6.20
CA LEU A 46 -9.05 6.07 6.60
C LEU A 46 -7.86 5.53 7.38
N GLU A 47 -6.66 6.07 7.14
CA GLU A 47 -5.42 5.54 7.74
C GLU A 47 -5.46 5.46 9.28
N PRO A 48 -5.91 6.48 10.05
CA PRO A 48 -6.01 6.38 11.50
C PRO A 48 -6.87 5.21 11.99
N TYR A 49 -7.98 4.90 11.29
CA TYR A 49 -8.85 3.79 11.64
C TYR A 49 -8.14 2.44 11.41
N PHE A 50 -7.58 2.24 10.22
CA PHE A 50 -6.88 1.02 9.86
C PHE A 50 -5.61 0.81 10.69
N ARG A 51 -4.93 1.89 11.05
CA ARG A 51 -3.74 1.85 11.90
C ARG A 51 -4.08 1.38 13.31
N ARG A 52 -5.14 1.93 13.92
CA ARG A 52 -5.58 1.51 15.27
C ARG A 52 -6.11 0.09 15.29
N ARG A 53 -6.94 -0.29 14.31
CA ARG A 53 -7.66 -1.58 14.33
C ARG A 53 -6.82 -2.76 13.83
N PHE A 54 -5.95 -2.52 12.85
CA PHE A 54 -5.22 -3.55 12.10
C PHE A 54 -3.71 -3.31 12.01
N GLY A 55 -3.18 -2.19 12.52
CA GLY A 55 -1.77 -1.83 12.35
C GLY A 55 -1.39 -1.41 10.93
N LEU A 56 -2.37 -1.24 10.04
CA LEU A 56 -2.17 -0.92 8.64
C LEU A 56 -2.06 0.60 8.42
N HIS A 57 -1.06 1.00 7.66
CA HIS A 57 -0.77 2.39 7.30
C HIS A 57 -0.03 2.40 5.96
N LYS A 58 0.12 3.55 5.32
CA LYS A 58 0.65 3.65 3.95
C LYS A 58 1.96 2.88 3.67
N HIS A 59 2.84 2.75 4.66
CA HIS A 59 4.14 2.05 4.57
C HIS A 59 4.21 0.76 5.39
N ALA A 60 3.06 0.15 5.70
CA ALA A 60 3.01 -1.11 6.42
C ALA A 60 3.82 -2.19 5.69
N ALA A 61 4.53 -3.00 6.47
CA ALA A 61 5.31 -4.11 5.94
C ALA A 61 4.40 -5.19 5.35
N ALA A 62 4.91 -5.93 4.36
CA ALA A 62 4.20 -7.01 3.68
C ALA A 62 3.60 -8.05 4.66
N TRP A 63 4.34 -8.40 5.72
CA TRP A 63 3.86 -9.35 6.74
C TRP A 63 2.65 -8.83 7.52
N ALA A 64 2.55 -7.51 7.75
CA ALA A 64 1.41 -6.92 8.45
C ALA A 64 0.16 -6.99 7.57
N ILE A 65 0.32 -6.72 6.27
CA ILE A 65 -0.76 -6.86 5.29
C ILE A 65 -1.22 -8.32 5.20
N ARG A 66 -0.29 -9.27 5.09
CA ARG A 66 -0.56 -10.71 5.06
C ARG A 66 -1.34 -11.17 6.29
N ARG A 67 -0.98 -10.68 7.50
CA ARG A 67 -1.71 -11.01 8.73
C ARG A 67 -3.16 -10.54 8.72
N VAL A 68 -3.48 -9.48 8.00
CA VAL A 68 -4.83 -8.92 7.93
C VAL A 68 -5.68 -9.61 6.86
N ILE A 69 -5.14 -9.83 5.66
CA ILE A 69 -5.90 -10.45 4.56
C ILE A 69 -5.93 -11.99 4.64
N GLY A 70 -4.98 -12.59 5.37
CA GLY A 70 -4.85 -14.04 5.53
C GLY A 70 -4.05 -14.73 4.41
N ASP A 71 -3.64 -15.95 4.68
CA ASP A 71 -2.74 -16.72 3.81
C ASP A 71 -3.36 -17.14 2.48
N THR A 72 -4.66 -17.42 2.46
CA THR A 72 -5.37 -17.83 1.25
C THR A 72 -5.39 -16.70 0.23
N LEU A 73 -5.92 -15.52 0.62
CA LEU A 73 -5.94 -14.35 -0.26
C LEU A 73 -4.53 -13.89 -0.65
N TRP A 74 -3.58 -13.93 0.29
CA TRP A 74 -2.19 -13.58 0.00
C TRP A 74 -1.59 -14.44 -1.11
N ARG A 75 -1.86 -15.74 -1.15
CA ARG A 75 -1.37 -16.62 -2.23
C ARG A 75 -2.11 -16.41 -3.55
N ASP A 76 -3.39 -16.05 -3.47
CA ASP A 76 -4.26 -15.87 -4.62
C ASP A 76 -4.10 -14.50 -5.30
N TYR A 77 -3.42 -13.55 -4.66
CA TYR A 77 -3.27 -12.17 -5.11
C TYR A 77 -1.88 -11.95 -5.71
N PHE A 78 -1.80 -11.11 -6.73
CA PHE A 78 -0.53 -10.61 -7.24
C PHE A 78 0.06 -9.57 -6.27
N ILE A 79 1.23 -9.84 -5.71
CA ILE A 79 1.87 -8.94 -4.73
C ILE A 79 3.11 -8.32 -5.35
N PHE A 80 3.20 -7.00 -5.31
CA PHE A 80 4.34 -6.29 -5.85
C PHE A 80 4.70 -5.05 -5.04
N SER A 81 5.90 -4.54 -5.30
CA SER A 81 6.41 -3.30 -4.76
C SER A 81 7.33 -2.63 -5.78
N VAL A 82 7.56 -1.34 -5.60
CA VAL A 82 8.59 -0.61 -6.36
C VAL A 82 9.75 -0.37 -5.43
N VAL A 83 10.95 -0.66 -5.91
CA VAL A 83 12.20 -0.41 -5.19
C VAL A 83 13.02 0.66 -5.91
N ARG A 84 13.91 1.31 -5.17
CA ARG A 84 14.83 2.32 -5.68
C ARG A 84 16.24 1.96 -5.26
N ASN A 85 17.23 2.37 -6.06
CA ASN A 85 18.63 2.31 -5.66
C ASN A 85 18.81 2.82 -4.21
N PRO A 86 19.49 2.07 -3.31
CA PRO A 86 19.56 2.40 -1.89
C PRO A 86 20.13 3.79 -1.58
N TYR A 87 21.18 4.20 -2.31
CA TYR A 87 21.78 5.53 -2.16
C TYR A 87 20.79 6.62 -2.56
N ALA A 88 20.17 6.49 -3.73
CA ALA A 88 19.18 7.46 -4.20
C ALA A 88 17.94 7.51 -3.29
N ARG A 89 17.54 6.39 -2.67
CA ARG A 89 16.48 6.35 -1.66
C ARG A 89 16.88 7.09 -0.39
N ALA A 90 18.10 6.90 0.10
CA ALA A 90 18.62 7.59 1.29
C ALA A 90 18.68 9.11 1.08
N VAL A 91 19.24 9.55 -0.06
CA VAL A 91 19.27 10.97 -0.44
C VAL A 91 17.84 11.54 -0.50
N SER A 92 16.92 10.84 -1.16
CA SER A 92 15.54 11.29 -1.27
C SER A 92 14.80 11.31 0.06
N THR A 93 15.15 10.45 1.02
CA THR A 93 14.57 10.49 2.37
C THR A 93 15.09 11.69 3.16
N TYR A 94 16.33 12.09 2.93
CA TYR A 94 16.96 13.23 3.61
C TYR A 94 16.44 14.59 3.12
N THR A 95 16.23 14.72 1.80
CA THR A 95 15.67 15.91 1.15
C THR A 95 14.14 15.89 1.11
#